data_AF-A0A5B0NXR9-F1
#
_entry.id   AF-A0A5B0NXR9-F1
#
_cell.length_a   1.000
_cell.length_b   1.000
_cell.length_c   1.000
_cell.angle_alpha   90.00
_cell.angle_beta   90.00
_cell.angle_gamma   90.00
#
_symmetry.space_group_name_H-M   'P 1'
#
loop_
_entity.id
_entity.type
_entity.pdbx_description
1 polymer ?
#
loop_
_entity_poly.entity_id
_entity_poly.type
_entity_poly.pdbx_seq_one_letter_code
_entity_poly.pdbx_strand_id
1 'polypeptide(L)'
;MSSARPRQQRRDPPWDLDGFNQGPSSNSILLQWITTEDNYRRWDSTTFEPAERLIICQEIVRLMQMEGIAHRHARGINTRIQILRRSYLTAREFVIHARGNTNEISPIILGYARRVCPFWDVLDPVIGGQEAQTARFYQMANSEQSSDTESTNTT
;
A
#
# COMPACT_ATOMS: atom_id res chain seq x y z
N MET A 1 21.66 -42.23 -23.59
CA MET A 1 21.95 -41.07 -22.73
C MET A 1 20.86 -40.03 -22.93
N SER A 2 19.86 -39.97 -22.05
CA SER A 2 18.75 -39.01 -22.17
C SER A 2 19.11 -37.74 -21.41
N SER A 3 19.39 -36.66 -22.13
CA SER A 3 19.61 -35.34 -21.54
C SER A 3 18.25 -34.71 -21.22
N ALA A 4 17.88 -34.69 -19.94
CA ALA A 4 16.72 -33.95 -19.47
C ALA A 4 17.05 -32.45 -19.55
N ARG A 5 16.31 -31.71 -20.39
CA ARG A 5 16.43 -30.24 -20.44
C ARG A 5 16.10 -29.67 -19.06
N PRO A 6 16.91 -28.75 -18.51
CA PRO A 6 16.56 -28.10 -17.25
C PRO A 6 15.22 -27.39 -17.41
N ARG A 7 14.28 -27.66 -16.48
CA ARG A 7 13.01 -26.92 -16.39
C ARG A 7 13.37 -25.45 -16.21
N GLN A 8 13.27 -24.67 -17.29
CA GLN A 8 13.29 -23.22 -17.19
C GLN A 8 12.14 -22.84 -16.26
N GLN A 9 12.44 -22.41 -15.03
CA GLN A 9 11.46 -21.77 -14.17
C GLN A 9 11.00 -20.53 -14.93
N ARG A 10 9.81 -20.61 -15.54
CA ARG A 10 9.19 -19.46 -16.17
C ARG A 10 8.99 -18.44 -15.06
N ARG A 11 9.63 -17.28 -15.21
CA ARG A 11 9.37 -16.15 -14.32
C ARG A 11 7.88 -15.84 -14.37
N ASP A 12 7.30 -15.54 -13.21
CA ASP A 12 5.91 -15.12 -13.15
C ASP A 12 5.68 -13.92 -14.08
N PRO A 13 4.53 -13.85 -14.77
CA PRO A 13 4.23 -12.71 -15.61
C PRO A 13 4.23 -11.40 -14.79
N PRO A 14 4.51 -10.25 -15.43
CA PRO A 14 4.39 -8.95 -14.77
C PRO A 14 2.99 -8.74 -14.17
N TRP A 15 2.92 -8.06 -13.02
CA TRP A 15 1.67 -7.84 -12.27
C TRP A 15 0.60 -7.03 -13.01
N ASP A 16 0.97 -6.33 -14.09
CA ASP A 16 0.07 -5.57 -14.95
C ASP A 16 -0.41 -6.36 -16.18
N LEU A 17 0.23 -7.49 -16.48
CA LEU A 17 0.06 -8.25 -17.74
C LEU A 17 -0.30 -9.71 -17.49
N ASP A 18 -0.75 -10.04 -16.29
CA ASP A 18 -1.03 -11.40 -15.86
C ASP A 18 -2.53 -11.73 -15.77
N GLY A 19 -3.38 -10.82 -16.26
CA GLY A 19 -4.82 -11.02 -16.35
C GLY A 19 -5.18 -12.16 -17.30
N PHE A 20 -6.18 -12.95 -16.92
CA PHE A 20 -6.66 -14.09 -17.70
C PHE A 20 -7.86 -13.68 -18.58
N ASN A 21 -7.88 -14.06 -19.87
CA ASN A 21 -9.01 -13.82 -20.78
C ASN A 21 -9.57 -12.38 -20.79
N GLN A 22 -8.70 -11.37 -20.81
CA GLN A 22 -9.08 -9.93 -20.73
C GLN A 22 -9.65 -9.50 -19.37
N GLY A 23 -9.58 -10.37 -18.35
CA GLY A 23 -9.88 -10.04 -16.96
C GLY A 23 -8.84 -9.11 -16.33
N PRO A 24 -9.11 -8.64 -15.09
CA PRO A 24 -8.24 -7.70 -14.40
C PRO A 24 -6.86 -8.31 -14.12
N SER A 25 -5.81 -7.49 -14.18
CA SER A 25 -4.46 -7.89 -13.77
C SER A 25 -4.34 -7.97 -12.24
N SER A 26 -3.29 -8.62 -11.73
CA SER A 26 -3.03 -8.67 -10.29
C SER A 26 -2.91 -7.27 -9.67
N ASN A 27 -2.27 -6.31 -10.35
CA ASN A 27 -2.23 -4.93 -9.85
C ASN A 27 -3.63 -4.30 -9.82
N SER A 28 -4.46 -4.54 -10.83
CA SER A 28 -5.82 -4.01 -10.87
C SER A 28 -6.64 -4.52 -9.68
N ILE A 29 -6.58 -5.84 -9.42
CA ILE A 29 -7.24 -6.47 -8.27
C ILE A 29 -6.69 -5.92 -6.94
N LEU A 30 -5.38 -5.75 -6.82
CA LEU A 30 -4.76 -5.19 -5.61
C LEU A 30 -5.19 -3.76 -5.35
N LEU A 31 -5.19 -2.92 -6.39
CA LEU A 31 -5.60 -1.53 -6.28
C LEU A 31 -7.06 -1.42 -5.88
N GLN A 32 -7.95 -2.21 -6.52
CA GLN A 32 -9.36 -2.27 -6.15
C GLN A 32 -9.53 -2.74 -4.69
N TRP A 33 -8.81 -3.78 -4.27
CA TRP A 33 -8.89 -4.25 -2.88
C TRP A 33 -8.42 -3.18 -1.89
N ILE A 34 -7.30 -2.49 -2.17
CA ILE A 34 -6.75 -1.40 -1.36
C ILE A 34 -7.75 -0.25 -1.22
N THR A 35 -8.44 0.11 -2.31
CA THR A 35 -9.38 1.24 -2.32
C THR A 35 -10.79 0.89 -1.87
N THR A 36 -11.07 -0.38 -1.60
CA THR A 36 -12.37 -0.82 -1.10
C THR A 36 -12.42 -0.69 0.41
N GLU A 37 -13.38 0.09 0.89
CA GLU A 37 -13.67 0.26 2.32
C GLU A 37 -12.40 0.54 3.14
N ASP A 38 -12.15 -0.29 4.14
CA ASP A 38 -11.12 -0.11 5.16
C ASP A 38 -10.02 -1.18 5.07
N ASN A 39 -9.92 -1.82 3.91
CA ASN A 39 -9.02 -2.93 3.65
C ASN A 39 -7.54 -2.53 3.83
N TYR A 40 -7.15 -1.36 3.33
CA TYR A 40 -5.78 -0.87 3.53
C TYR A 40 -5.46 -0.69 5.02
N ARG A 41 -6.38 -0.12 5.81
CA ARG A 41 -6.23 -0.02 7.27
C ARG A 41 -6.09 -1.37 7.93
N ARG A 42 -6.94 -2.33 7.55
CA ARG A 42 -6.88 -3.70 8.06
C ARG A 42 -5.53 -4.34 7.80
N TRP A 43 -4.92 -4.13 6.63
CA TRP A 43 -3.59 -4.68 6.31
C TRP A 43 -2.44 -3.91 6.97
N ASP A 44 -2.58 -2.59 7.13
CA ASP A 44 -1.55 -1.75 7.76
C ASP A 44 -1.50 -1.96 9.28
N SER A 45 -2.64 -2.23 9.93
CA SER A 45 -2.73 -2.51 11.37
C SER A 45 -2.05 -3.81 11.77
N THR A 46 -1.89 -4.79 10.87
CA THR A 46 -1.17 -6.05 11.14
C THR A 46 0.35 -5.88 11.09
N THR A 47 0.88 -4.67 11.31
CA THR A 47 2.31 -4.37 11.21
C THR A 47 3.17 -5.22 12.11
N PHE A 48 2.69 -5.45 13.32
CA PHE A 48 3.38 -6.23 14.35
C PHE A 48 2.94 -7.69 14.41
N GLU A 49 1.98 -8.10 13.56
CA GLU A 49 1.38 -9.44 13.54
C GLU A 49 1.52 -10.12 12.16
N PRO A 50 2.69 -10.73 11.85
CA PRO A 50 2.95 -11.32 10.54
C PRO A 50 1.96 -12.43 10.14
N ALA A 51 1.41 -13.16 11.10
CA ALA A 51 0.44 -14.23 10.85
C ALA A 51 -0.90 -13.66 10.34
N GLU A 52 -1.44 -12.64 11.02
CA GLU A 52 -2.68 -11.95 10.60
C GLU A 52 -2.51 -11.31 9.22
N ARG A 53 -1.35 -10.70 8.97
CA ARG A 53 -1.02 -10.16 7.65
C ARG A 53 -1.11 -11.20 6.54
N LEU A 54 -0.62 -12.42 6.80
CA LEU A 54 -0.70 -13.50 5.81
C LEU A 54 -2.13 -13.98 5.59
N ILE A 55 -3.00 -13.94 6.61
CA ILE A 55 -4.43 -14.27 6.46
C ILE A 55 -5.10 -13.28 5.51
N ILE A 56 -4.86 -11.97 5.69
CA ILE A 56 -5.36 -10.93 4.77
C ILE A 56 -4.82 -11.16 3.35
N CYS A 57 -3.54 -11.47 3.21
CA CYS A 57 -2.96 -11.74 1.90
C CYS A 57 -3.54 -13.01 1.24
N GLN A 58 -3.98 -14.00 2.02
CA GLN A 58 -4.65 -15.20 1.50
C GLN A 58 -6.06 -14.90 0.98
N GLU A 59 -6.79 -13.96 1.59
CA GLU A 59 -8.06 -13.46 1.05
C GLU A 59 -7.86 -12.89 -0.36
N ILE A 60 -6.84 -12.06 -0.56
CA ILE A 60 -6.51 -11.48 -1.86
C ILE A 60 -6.10 -12.56 -2.87
N VAL A 61 -5.37 -13.60 -2.44
CA VAL A 61 -5.07 -14.75 -3.30
C VAL A 61 -6.35 -15.42 -3.80
N ARG A 62 -7.38 -15.57 -2.95
CA ARG A 62 -8.67 -16.13 -3.37
C ARG A 62 -9.36 -15.24 -4.41
N LEU A 63 -9.33 -13.91 -4.23
CA LEU A 63 -9.85 -12.97 -5.23
C LEU A 63 -9.14 -13.13 -6.58
N MET A 64 -7.81 -13.21 -6.57
CA MET A 64 -7.03 -13.46 -7.80
C MET A 64 -7.37 -14.81 -8.45
N GLN A 65 -7.56 -15.86 -7.66
CA GLN A 65 -7.95 -17.17 -8.17
C GLN A 65 -9.34 -17.17 -8.81
N MET A 66 -10.29 -16.41 -8.26
CA MET A 66 -11.63 -16.24 -8.84
C MET A 66 -11.56 -15.57 -10.23
N GLU A 67 -10.60 -14.67 -10.44
CA GLU A 67 -10.31 -14.02 -11.72
C GLU A 67 -9.37 -14.85 -12.64
N GLY A 68 -9.06 -16.09 -12.28
CA GLY A 68 -8.23 -17.01 -13.07
C GLY A 68 -6.71 -16.87 -12.87
N ILE A 69 -6.26 -16.05 -11.92
CA ILE A 69 -4.85 -15.82 -11.60
C ILE A 69 -4.41 -16.75 -10.46
N ALA A 70 -3.89 -17.93 -10.81
CA ALA A 70 -3.54 -18.98 -9.82
C ALA A 70 -2.06 -19.00 -9.37
N HIS A 71 -1.18 -18.22 -9.99
CA HIS A 71 0.28 -18.29 -9.74
C HIS A 71 0.74 -17.38 -8.58
N ARG A 72 -0.12 -16.47 -8.10
CA ARG A 72 0.20 -15.55 -6.99
C ARG A 72 0.03 -16.24 -5.64
N HIS A 73 0.84 -15.84 -4.66
CA HIS A 73 0.83 -16.40 -3.32
C HIS A 73 0.90 -15.29 -2.26
N ALA A 74 0.42 -15.58 -1.04
CA ALA A 74 0.21 -14.58 0.02
C ALA A 74 1.47 -13.75 0.34
N ARG A 75 2.65 -14.37 0.41
CA ARG A 75 3.91 -13.64 0.60
C ARG A 75 4.21 -12.66 -0.55
N GLY A 76 3.94 -13.06 -1.80
CA GLY A 76 4.13 -12.22 -2.97
C GLY A 76 3.16 -11.05 -2.99
N ILE A 77 1.89 -11.29 -2.60
CA ILE A 77 0.89 -10.25 -2.38
C ILE A 77 1.38 -9.23 -1.37
N ASN A 78 1.82 -9.69 -0.19
CA ASN A 78 2.33 -8.81 0.85
C ASN A 78 3.48 -7.93 0.34
N THR A 79 4.48 -8.55 -0.29
CA THR A 79 5.60 -7.82 -0.88
C THR A 79 5.13 -6.79 -1.91
N ARG A 80 4.13 -7.13 -2.73
CA ARG A 80 3.62 -6.21 -3.74
C ARG A 80 2.89 -5.01 -3.13
N ILE A 81 2.04 -5.21 -2.12
CA ILE A 81 1.38 -4.10 -1.41
C ILE A 81 2.44 -3.20 -0.77
N GLN A 82 3.49 -3.77 -0.16
CA GLN A 82 4.60 -2.97 0.37
C GLN A 82 5.31 -2.15 -0.71
N ILE A 83 5.53 -2.70 -1.91
CA ILE A 83 6.13 -1.96 -3.03
C ILE A 83 5.23 -0.80 -3.46
N LEU A 84 3.92 -1.04 -3.59
CA LEU A 84 2.95 -0.01 -3.92
C LEU A 84 2.96 1.11 -2.88
N ARG A 85 2.87 0.76 -1.58
CA ARG A 85 2.98 1.71 -0.47
C ARG A 85 4.28 2.52 -0.53
N ARG A 86 5.43 1.87 -0.67
CA ARG A 86 6.73 2.56 -0.75
C ARG A 86 6.79 3.53 -1.92
N SER A 87 6.35 3.11 -3.11
CA SER A 87 6.32 3.99 -4.29
C SER A 87 5.47 5.25 -4.04
N TYR A 88 4.31 5.08 -3.40
CA TYR A 88 3.44 6.17 -3.01
C TYR A 88 4.10 7.09 -1.98
N LEU A 89 4.65 6.53 -0.89
CA LEU A 89 5.29 7.32 0.16
C LEU A 89 6.47 8.14 -0.36
N THR A 90 7.30 7.58 -1.24
CA THR A 90 8.39 8.30 -1.90
C THR A 90 7.87 9.42 -2.79
N ALA A 91 6.82 9.18 -3.58
CA ALA A 91 6.19 10.23 -4.38
C ALA A 91 5.60 11.33 -3.49
N ARG A 92 4.98 10.96 -2.36
CA ARG A 92 4.32 11.87 -1.43
C ARG A 92 5.32 12.76 -0.70
N GLU A 93 6.42 12.17 -0.24
CA GLU A 93 7.54 12.91 0.37
C GLU A 93 8.07 13.97 -0.61
N PHE A 94 8.31 13.58 -1.87
CA PHE A 94 8.68 14.54 -2.91
C PHE A 94 7.63 15.66 -3.08
N VAL A 95 6.34 15.33 -3.16
CA VAL A 95 5.27 16.32 -3.31
C VAL A 95 5.26 17.30 -2.13
N ILE A 96 5.41 16.81 -0.90
CA ILE A 96 5.47 17.64 0.31
C ILE A 96 6.66 18.60 0.26
N HIS A 97 7.85 18.12 -0.13
CA HIS A 97 9.03 18.97 -0.24
C HIS A 97 8.93 19.97 -1.40
N ALA A 98 8.45 19.55 -2.57
CA ALA A 98 8.43 20.36 -3.77
C ALA A 98 7.35 21.45 -3.76
N ARG A 99 6.21 21.22 -3.09
CA ARG A 99 5.14 22.22 -2.97
C ARG A 99 5.48 23.33 -1.96
N GLY A 100 6.34 23.04 -0.98
CA GLY A 100 6.58 23.96 0.14
C GLY A 100 5.29 24.28 0.91
N ASN A 101 4.99 25.57 1.09
CA ASN A 101 3.81 26.04 1.83
C ASN A 101 2.58 26.28 0.94
N THR A 102 2.61 25.90 -0.34
CA THR A 102 1.45 26.10 -1.22
C THR A 102 0.39 25.03 -0.97
N ASN A 103 -0.88 25.46 -0.95
CA ASN A 103 -2.01 24.54 -0.86
C ASN A 103 -2.27 23.79 -2.19
N GLU A 104 -1.80 24.35 -3.31
CA GLU A 104 -1.96 23.75 -4.63
C GLU A 104 -0.71 22.98 -5.05
N ILE A 105 -0.93 21.78 -5.60
CA ILE A 105 0.13 20.94 -6.19
C ILE A 105 0.21 21.29 -7.68
N SER A 106 1.37 21.79 -8.13
CA SER A 106 1.55 22.15 -9.53
C SER A 106 1.53 20.92 -10.46
N PRO A 107 1.10 21.07 -11.73
CA PRO A 107 1.08 19.96 -12.69
C PRO A 107 2.45 19.30 -12.92
N ILE A 108 3.54 20.07 -12.79
CA ILE A 108 4.91 19.56 -12.93
C ILE A 108 5.26 18.61 -11.78
N ILE A 109 4.93 19.01 -10.54
CA ILE A 109 5.15 18.20 -9.35
C ILE A 109 4.32 16.92 -9.43
N LEU A 110 3.04 17.04 -9.82
CA LEU A 110 2.15 15.88 -9.98
C LEU A 110 2.63 14.94 -11.10
N GLY A 111 3.16 15.48 -12.20
CA GLY A 111 3.76 14.70 -13.28
C GLY A 111 4.96 13.87 -12.82
N TYR A 112 5.80 14.41 -11.93
CA TYR A 112 6.87 13.64 -11.30
C TYR A 112 6.33 12.58 -10.35
N ALA A 113 5.36 12.92 -9.50
CA ALA A 113 4.74 11.99 -8.55
C ALA A 113 4.18 10.74 -9.27
N ARG A 114 3.45 10.94 -10.38
CA ARG A 114 2.92 9.86 -11.23
C ARG A 114 3.99 9.00 -11.90
N ARG A 115 5.18 9.57 -12.16
CA ARG A 115 6.31 8.79 -12.69
C ARG A 115 6.92 7.87 -11.64
N VAL A 116 7.01 8.32 -10.39
CA VAL A 116 7.52 7.53 -9.26
C VAL A 116 6.50 6.51 -8.78
N CYS A 117 5.23 6.91 -8.73
CA CYS A 117 4.10 6.08 -8.36
C CYS A 117 3.07 6.11 -9.49
N PRO A 118 3.10 5.14 -10.43
CA PRO A 118 2.13 5.07 -11.53
C PRO A 118 0.67 5.01 -11.08
N PHE A 119 0.42 4.55 -9.84
CA PHE A 119 -0.91 4.45 -9.25
C PHE A 119 -1.21 5.58 -8.25
N TRP A 120 -0.50 6.71 -8.36
CA TRP A 120 -0.65 7.87 -7.46
C TRP A 120 -2.11 8.26 -7.23
N ASP A 121 -2.86 8.49 -8.31
CA ASP A 121 -4.24 9.02 -8.23
C ASP A 121 -5.21 8.03 -7.55
N VAL A 122 -4.88 6.74 -7.55
CA VAL A 122 -5.68 5.68 -6.90
C VAL A 122 -5.29 5.53 -5.43
N LEU A 123 -4.00 5.68 -5.12
CA LEU A 123 -3.46 5.43 -3.78
C LEU A 123 -3.56 6.65 -2.85
N ASP A 124 -3.46 7.87 -3.39
CA ASP A 124 -3.42 9.11 -2.60
C ASP A 124 -4.66 9.32 -1.70
N PRO A 125 -5.90 9.12 -2.17
CA PRO A 125 -7.08 9.29 -1.33
C PRO A 125 -7.13 8.35 -0.12
N VAL A 126 -6.56 7.14 -0.26
CA VAL A 126 -6.66 6.08 0.75
C VAL A 126 -5.45 6.11 1.68
N ILE A 127 -4.25 6.00 1.12
CA ILE A 127 -3.02 5.97 1.92
C ILE A 127 -2.73 7.35 2.48
N GLY A 128 -2.88 8.42 1.68
CA GLY A 128 -2.65 9.78 2.14
C GLY A 128 -3.61 10.21 3.24
N GLY A 129 -4.89 9.84 3.09
CA GLY A 129 -5.93 10.05 4.11
C GLY A 129 -5.60 9.33 5.42
N GLN A 130 -5.19 8.06 5.34
CA GLN A 130 -4.87 7.29 6.53
C GLN A 130 -3.61 7.77 7.25
N GLU A 131 -2.53 8.08 6.53
CA GLU A 131 -1.30 8.60 7.15
C GLU A 131 -1.57 9.92 7.90
N ALA A 132 -2.47 10.76 7.38
CA ALA A 132 -2.91 11.99 8.07
C ALA A 132 -3.74 11.70 9.33
N GLN A 133 -4.63 10.69 9.28
CA GLN A 133 -5.41 10.27 10.45
C GLN A 133 -4.50 9.69 11.54
N THR A 134 -3.60 8.77 11.18
CA THR A 134 -2.63 8.16 12.09
C THR A 134 -1.78 9.23 12.79
N ALA A 135 -1.27 10.22 12.04
CA ALA A 135 -0.50 11.32 12.62
C ALA A 135 -1.31 12.15 13.65
N ARG A 136 -2.60 12.40 13.38
CA ARG A 136 -3.49 13.10 14.31
C ARG A 136 -3.72 12.31 15.61
N PHE A 137 -3.94 11.00 15.51
CA PHE A 137 -4.11 10.16 16.69
C PHE A 137 -2.88 10.17 17.60
N TYR A 138 -1.67 10.08 17.02
CA TYR A 138 -0.43 10.19 17.79
C TYR A 138 -0.26 11.56 18.47
N GLN A 139 -0.64 12.65 17.80
CA GLN A 139 -0.60 13.99 18.40
C GLN A 139 -1.57 14.12 19.59
N MET A 140 -2.79 13.60 19.47
CA MET A 140 -3.80 13.63 20.53
C MET A 140 -3.39 12.79 21.75
N ALA A 141 -2.89 11.57 21.53
CA ALA A 141 -2.41 10.69 22.60
C ALA A 141 -1.25 11.30 23.39
N ASN A 142 -0.34 12.02 22.72
CA ASN A 142 0.77 12.71 23.37
C ASN A 142 0.32 13.96 24.15
N SER A 143 -0.73 14.66 23.70
CA SER A 143 -1.28 15.81 24.44
C SER A 143 -2.05 15.41 25.70
N GLU A 144 -2.73 14.26 25.69
CA GLU A 144 -3.44 13.74 26.87
C GLU A 144 -2.47 13.28 27.96
N GLN A 145 -1.34 12.64 27.60
CA GLN A 145 -0.29 12.28 28.56
C GLN A 145 0.46 13.48 29.17
N SER A 146 0.43 14.64 28.52
CA SER A 146 1.09 15.86 29.02
C SER A 146 0.21 16.68 29.97
N SER A 147 -1.09 16.40 30.07
CA SER A 147 -2.05 17.18 30.88
C SER A 147 -2.11 16.77 32.36
N ASP A 148 -1.57 15.60 32.73
CA ASP A 148 -1.72 15.03 34.08
C ASP A 148 -0.62 15.44 35.07
N THR A 149 0.33 16.31 34.70
CA THR A 149 1.45 16.71 35.59
C THR A 149 1.40 18.14 36.12
N GLU A 150 0.37 18.94 35.81
CA GLU A 150 0.24 20.31 36.31
C GLU A 150 -0.87 20.43 37.37
N SER A 151 -0.63 19.86 38.56
CA SER A 151 -1.38 20.21 39.77
C SER A 151 -0.57 19.90 41.02
N THR A 152 0.41 20.78 41.31
CA THR A 152 0.69 21.18 42.70
C THR A 152 1.47 22.48 42.66
N ASN A 153 0.81 23.59 43.00
CA ASN A 153 1.20 24.44 44.13
C ASN A 153 0.45 25.77 44.07
N THR A 154 -0.32 26.06 45.11
CA THR A 154 -0.59 27.44 45.52
C THR A 154 -0.61 27.48 47.05
N THR A 155 0.48 28.09 47.54
CA THR A 155 0.71 28.93 48.72
C THR A 155 -0.04 28.66 50.01
#